data_AF-A0A1H9R5D6-F1
#
_entry.id   AF-A0A1H9R5D6-F1
#
_cell.length_a   1.000
_cell.length_b   1.000
_cell.length_c   1.000
_cell.angle_alpha   90.00
_cell.angle_beta   90.00
_cell.angle_gamma   90.00
#
_symmetry.space_group_name_H-M   'P 1'
#
loop_
_entity.id
_entity.type
_entity.pdbx_description
1 polymer ?
#
loop_
_entity_poly.entity_id
_entity_poly.type
_entity_poly.pdbx_seq_one_letter_code
_entity_poly.pdbx_strand_id
1 'polypeptide(L)'
;MKAVILAAGYATRLYPLTENKAKPLLEIGNRPLVEHLLEKINEVKIIDHVYIVTNAKFYDDFVVWSRSSRYFSKVTILNDGTETNETRLGAIGDITYVINEANIEEDVMIAAGDNLFSFDFQPFVHFFYEKQTDCIIVQSVSDQKELQRTGVAAIKPDGLVTGFEEKPECPKTSLAVPPIYLYKKETIKLLGNYLQSGNNPDAPGNFIPWLIKHKNVYAYPIRGACYDIGTLESYQKISKMYAERK
;
A
#
# COMPACT_ATOMS: atom_id res chain seq x y z
N MET A 1 3.09 12.43 11.31
CA MET A 1 2.48 11.20 10.75
C MET A 1 3.62 10.32 10.27
N LYS A 2 3.47 9.00 10.36
CA LYS A 2 4.44 8.04 9.79
C LYS A 2 3.90 7.47 8.48
N ALA A 3 4.79 6.94 7.64
CA ALA A 3 4.39 6.11 6.51
C ALA A 3 4.95 4.69 6.65
N VAL A 4 4.18 3.70 6.21
CA VAL A 4 4.58 2.29 6.13
C VAL A 4 4.40 1.83 4.69
N ILE A 5 5.49 1.36 4.08
CA ILE A 5 5.51 0.76 2.76
C ILE A 5 5.59 -0.76 2.92
N LEU A 6 4.61 -1.46 2.37
CA LEU A 6 4.54 -2.92 2.37
C LEU A 6 5.39 -3.49 1.24
N ALA A 7 6.45 -4.21 1.58
CA ALA A 7 7.42 -4.78 0.65
C ALA A 7 7.77 -6.26 0.90
N ALA A 8 7.08 -6.94 1.84
CA ALA A 8 7.37 -8.34 2.23
C ALA A 8 6.75 -9.41 1.30
N GLY A 9 6.12 -9.01 0.19
CA GLY A 9 5.50 -9.95 -0.74
C GLY A 9 6.53 -10.79 -1.54
N TYR A 10 6.32 -12.11 -1.61
CA TYR A 10 7.18 -13.04 -2.37
C TYR A 10 7.02 -12.99 -3.89
N ALA A 11 5.97 -12.31 -4.38
CA ALA A 11 5.77 -11.97 -5.80
C ALA A 11 5.93 -13.10 -6.83
N THR A 12 5.63 -14.35 -6.48
CA THR A 12 5.85 -15.56 -7.31
C THR A 12 5.26 -15.50 -8.73
N ARG A 13 4.21 -14.70 -8.94
CA ARG A 13 3.58 -14.44 -10.25
C ARG A 13 4.47 -13.68 -11.26
N LEU A 14 5.58 -13.09 -10.80
CA LEU A 14 6.53 -12.35 -11.61
C LEU A 14 7.82 -13.13 -11.91
N TYR A 15 7.87 -14.42 -11.58
CA TYR A 15 9.05 -15.23 -11.88
C TYR A 15 9.32 -15.25 -13.38
N PRO A 16 10.60 -15.20 -13.79
CA PRO A 16 11.81 -15.27 -12.95
C PRO A 16 12.30 -13.93 -12.38
N LEU A 17 11.66 -12.79 -12.67
CA LEU A 17 12.16 -11.45 -12.28
C LEU A 17 12.31 -11.26 -10.76
N THR A 18 11.44 -11.90 -9.98
CA THR A 18 11.36 -11.76 -8.52
C THR A 18 11.83 -12.99 -7.77
N GLU A 19 12.45 -13.94 -8.46
CA GLU A 19 12.96 -15.16 -7.83
C GLU A 19 14.04 -14.84 -6.80
N ASN A 20 14.95 -13.92 -7.15
CA ASN A 20 16.09 -13.48 -6.35
C ASN A 20 16.16 -11.95 -6.20
N LYS A 21 15.02 -11.27 -6.32
CA LYS A 21 14.95 -9.81 -6.18
C LYS A 21 13.59 -9.37 -5.67
N ALA A 22 13.56 -8.50 -4.66
CA ALA A 22 12.32 -7.93 -4.16
C ALA A 22 11.56 -7.18 -5.27
N LYS A 23 10.25 -7.44 -5.39
CA LYS A 23 9.39 -6.76 -6.39
C LYS A 23 9.50 -5.23 -6.33
N PRO A 24 9.44 -4.57 -5.15
CA PRO A 24 9.58 -3.11 -5.08
C PRO A 24 10.94 -2.57 -5.52
N LEU A 25 11.94 -3.43 -5.69
CA LEU A 25 13.27 -3.06 -6.19
C LEU A 25 13.43 -3.27 -7.70
N LEU A 26 12.42 -3.81 -8.40
CA LEU A 26 12.39 -3.83 -9.86
C LEU A 26 12.38 -2.42 -10.42
N GLU A 27 13.05 -2.22 -11.55
CA GLU A 27 13.23 -0.88 -12.13
C GLU A 27 12.12 -0.55 -13.12
N ILE A 28 11.53 0.64 -12.96
CA ILE A 28 10.67 1.27 -13.97
C ILE A 28 11.28 2.65 -14.28
N GLY A 29 11.59 2.90 -15.56
CA GLY A 29 12.18 4.17 -15.97
C GLY A 29 13.54 4.46 -15.31
N ASN A 30 14.39 3.44 -15.18
CA ASN A 30 15.73 3.49 -14.56
C ASN A 30 15.75 3.83 -13.06
N ARG A 31 14.62 3.64 -12.35
CA ARG A 31 14.56 3.77 -10.89
C ARG A 31 13.75 2.61 -10.29
N PRO A 32 14.12 2.09 -9.11
CA PRO A 32 13.32 1.10 -8.39
C PRO A 32 11.87 1.58 -8.17
N LEU A 33 10.89 0.67 -8.22
CA LEU A 33 9.47 0.98 -7.96
C LEU A 33 9.27 1.74 -6.64
N VAL A 34 9.94 1.30 -5.58
CA VAL A 34 9.85 1.92 -4.25
C VAL A 34 10.31 3.38 -4.25
N GLU A 35 11.21 3.78 -5.14
CA GLU A 35 11.67 5.18 -5.22
C GLU A 35 10.63 6.11 -5.80
N HIS A 36 9.80 5.64 -6.73
CA HIS A 36 8.67 6.43 -7.24
C HIS A 36 7.62 6.66 -6.14
N LEU A 37 7.41 5.67 -5.26
CA LEU A 37 6.53 5.80 -4.11
C LEU A 37 7.12 6.76 -3.06
N LEU A 38 8.41 6.61 -2.74
CA LEU A 38 9.11 7.50 -1.80
C LEU A 38 9.15 8.95 -2.28
N GLU A 39 9.28 9.19 -3.58
CA GLU A 39 9.19 10.52 -4.17
C GLU A 39 7.85 11.19 -3.82
N LYS A 40 6.73 10.49 -4.01
CA LYS A 40 5.38 10.99 -3.66
C LYS A 40 5.17 11.15 -2.15
N ILE A 41 5.70 10.24 -1.34
CA ILE A 41 5.61 10.34 0.12
C ILE A 41 6.41 11.53 0.65
N ASN A 42 7.61 11.78 0.11
CA ASN A 42 8.49 12.88 0.54
C ASN A 42 7.95 14.27 0.17
N GLU A 43 7.07 14.38 -0.82
CA GLU A 43 6.32 15.61 -1.10
C GLU A 43 5.36 15.97 0.05
N VAL A 44 4.97 14.99 0.88
CA VAL A 44 4.06 15.18 2.01
C VAL A 44 4.82 15.55 3.28
N LYS A 45 4.93 16.85 3.54
CA LYS A 45 5.80 17.42 4.60
C LYS A 45 5.51 16.94 6.03
N ILE A 46 4.28 16.52 6.33
CA ILE A 46 3.89 16.05 7.67
C ILE A 46 4.30 14.58 7.92
N ILE A 47 4.75 13.88 6.88
CA ILE A 47 5.39 12.57 7.01
C ILE A 47 6.86 12.82 7.35
N ASP A 48 7.22 12.53 8.59
CA ASP A 48 8.57 12.79 9.10
C ASP A 48 9.48 11.54 8.99
N HIS A 49 8.90 10.35 8.88
CA HIS A 49 9.62 9.08 8.78
C HIS A 49 8.83 8.04 7.98
N VAL A 50 9.56 7.20 7.24
CA VAL A 50 9.01 6.09 6.44
C VAL A 50 9.61 4.77 6.91
N TYR A 51 8.76 3.77 7.12
CA TYR A 51 9.17 2.41 7.40
C TYR A 51 8.89 1.55 6.18
N ILE A 52 9.89 0.82 5.70
CA ILE A 52 9.72 -0.22 4.66
C ILE A 52 9.82 -1.56 5.36
N VAL A 53 8.76 -2.36 5.30
CA VAL A 53 8.76 -3.72 5.86
C VAL A 53 8.94 -4.74 4.75
N THR A 54 9.92 -5.62 4.92
CA THR A 54 10.27 -6.69 3.99
C THR A 54 10.50 -8.00 4.74
N ASN A 55 10.48 -9.10 4.02
CA ASN A 55 10.81 -10.42 4.55
C ASN A 55 12.33 -10.65 4.61
N ALA A 56 12.74 -11.70 5.34
CA ALA A 56 14.14 -12.03 5.55
C ALA A 56 14.86 -12.39 4.25
N LYS A 57 14.15 -13.03 3.30
CA LYS A 57 14.69 -13.39 1.97
C LYS A 57 15.18 -12.17 1.19
N PHE A 58 14.47 -11.04 1.27
CA PHE A 58 14.78 -9.84 0.49
C PHE A 58 15.35 -8.68 1.31
N TYR A 59 15.55 -8.85 2.62
CA TYR A 59 16.05 -7.81 3.50
C TYR A 59 17.39 -7.24 3.02
N ASP A 60 18.34 -8.10 2.67
CA ASP A 60 19.66 -7.69 2.21
C ASP A 60 19.62 -6.88 0.90
N ASP A 61 18.66 -7.17 0.00
CA ASP A 61 18.48 -6.38 -1.22
C ASP A 61 18.13 -4.92 -0.88
N PHE A 62 17.27 -4.71 0.11
CA PHE A 62 16.90 -3.37 0.59
C PHE A 62 18.06 -2.69 1.33
N VAL A 63 18.87 -3.45 2.09
CA VAL A 63 20.09 -2.92 2.73
C VAL A 63 21.13 -2.48 1.69
N VAL A 64 21.26 -3.19 0.58
CA VAL A 64 22.13 -2.78 -0.53
C VAL A 64 21.57 -1.53 -1.21
N TRP A 65 20.27 -1.51 -1.52
CA TRP A 65 19.60 -0.36 -2.14
C TRP A 65 19.70 0.90 -1.27
N SER A 66 19.57 0.80 0.05
CA SER A 66 19.59 1.96 0.94
C SER A 66 20.92 2.73 0.91
N ARG A 67 22.03 2.06 0.60
CA ARG A 67 23.37 2.67 0.51
C ARG A 67 23.51 3.63 -0.65
N SER A 68 22.71 3.46 -1.71
CA SER A 68 22.75 4.30 -2.92
C SER A 68 21.50 5.16 -3.11
N SER A 69 20.42 4.90 -2.36
CA SER A 69 19.18 5.65 -2.53
C SER A 69 19.26 7.07 -1.96
N ARG A 70 18.95 8.05 -2.81
CA ARG A 70 18.85 9.46 -2.41
C ARG A 70 17.70 9.76 -1.44
N TYR A 71 16.74 8.84 -1.30
CA TYR A 71 15.56 9.01 -0.46
C TYR A 71 15.71 8.42 0.95
N PHE A 72 16.85 7.80 1.26
CA PHE A 72 17.00 6.98 2.47
C PHE A 72 17.10 7.77 3.79
N SER A 73 17.37 9.08 3.76
CA SER A 73 17.65 9.88 4.97
C SER A 73 16.57 9.85 6.08
N LYS A 74 15.34 9.43 5.76
CA LYS A 74 14.21 9.30 6.69
C LYS A 74 13.53 7.93 6.63
N VAL A 75 14.27 6.92 6.18
CA VAL A 75 13.75 5.58 5.92
C VAL A 75 14.38 4.57 6.86
N THR A 76 13.55 3.75 7.50
CA THR A 76 14.00 2.54 8.21
C THR A 76 13.49 1.31 7.48
N ILE A 77 14.36 0.34 7.24
CA ILE A 77 13.99 -0.97 6.70
C ILE A 77 13.85 -1.94 7.87
N LEU A 78 12.70 -2.59 7.97
CA LEU A 78 12.39 -3.60 8.99
C LEU A 78 12.24 -4.97 8.34
N ASN A 79 12.85 -5.97 8.96
CA ASN A 79 12.76 -7.37 8.57
C ASN A 79 11.69 -8.05 9.42
N ASP A 80 10.60 -8.51 8.81
CA ASP A 80 9.52 -9.22 9.53
C ASP A 80 9.92 -10.63 10.04
N GLY A 81 11.10 -11.12 9.65
CA GLY A 81 11.67 -12.40 10.05
C GLY A 81 11.11 -13.62 9.30
N THR A 82 10.19 -13.43 8.36
CA THR A 82 9.61 -14.52 7.57
C THR A 82 10.54 -14.91 6.42
N GLU A 83 10.62 -16.21 6.14
CA GLU A 83 11.53 -16.75 5.12
C GLU A 83 10.80 -17.34 3.91
N THR A 84 9.53 -17.72 4.08
CA THR A 84 8.72 -18.32 3.02
C THR A 84 7.34 -17.69 2.88
N ASN A 85 6.71 -17.95 1.75
CA ASN A 85 5.36 -17.46 1.46
C ASN A 85 4.29 -18.07 2.37
N GLU A 86 4.53 -19.27 2.90
CA GLU A 86 3.63 -20.00 3.80
C GLU A 86 3.71 -19.48 5.24
N THR A 87 4.86 -18.90 5.62
CA THR A 87 5.12 -18.36 6.97
C THR A 87 4.92 -16.85 7.05
N ARG A 88 4.52 -16.21 5.94
CA ARG A 88 4.29 -14.76 5.86
C ARG A 88 3.25 -14.28 6.88
N LEU A 89 3.44 -13.07 7.42
CA LEU A 89 2.46 -12.45 8.32
C LEU A 89 1.21 -11.95 7.59
N GLY A 90 1.34 -11.69 6.28
CA GLY A 90 0.34 -10.99 5.48
C GLY A 90 0.42 -9.48 5.69
N ALA A 91 -0.12 -8.70 4.76
CA ALA A 91 -0.02 -7.24 4.76
C ALA A 91 -0.46 -6.60 6.09
N ILE A 92 -1.56 -7.05 6.70
CA ILE A 92 -2.05 -6.49 7.97
C ILE A 92 -1.15 -6.90 9.14
N GLY A 93 -0.59 -8.12 9.08
CA GLY A 93 0.42 -8.59 10.01
C GLY A 93 1.68 -7.72 9.95
N ASP A 94 2.17 -7.41 8.74
CA ASP A 94 3.33 -6.54 8.53
C ASP A 94 3.09 -5.12 9.06
N ILE A 95 1.90 -4.55 8.82
CA ILE A 95 1.54 -3.24 9.38
C ILE A 95 1.62 -3.28 10.92
N THR A 96 1.02 -4.32 11.52
CA THR A 96 0.99 -4.48 12.98
C THR A 96 2.40 -4.69 13.55
N TYR A 97 3.23 -5.49 12.88
CA TYR A 97 4.63 -5.69 13.23
C TYR A 97 5.40 -4.37 13.26
N VAL A 98 5.30 -3.57 12.20
CA VAL A 98 5.98 -2.26 12.10
C VAL A 98 5.53 -1.31 13.21
N ILE A 99 4.22 -1.21 13.45
CA ILE A 99 3.67 -0.33 14.49
C ILE A 99 4.25 -0.69 15.85
N ASN A 100 4.34 -1.98 16.17
CA ASN A 100 4.85 -2.45 17.46
C ASN A 100 6.36 -2.27 17.56
N GLU A 101 7.11 -2.72 16.56
CA GLU A 101 8.58 -2.68 16.55
C GLU A 101 9.11 -1.24 16.62
N ALA A 102 8.46 -0.32 15.88
CA ALA A 102 8.85 1.09 15.86
C ALA A 102 8.12 1.96 16.91
N ASN A 103 7.26 1.36 17.76
CA ASN A 103 6.44 2.06 18.76
C ASN A 103 5.69 3.27 18.18
N ILE A 104 5.00 3.07 17.05
CA ILE A 104 4.29 4.15 16.35
C ILE A 104 3.01 4.52 17.12
N GLU A 105 2.91 5.78 17.52
CA GLU A 105 1.74 6.32 18.25
C GLU A 105 1.01 7.44 17.49
N GLU A 106 1.49 7.79 16.29
CA GLU A 106 0.92 8.82 15.44
C GLU A 106 -0.04 8.28 14.39
N ASP A 107 -0.70 9.18 13.65
CA ASP A 107 -1.44 8.81 12.44
C ASP A 107 -0.47 8.21 11.41
N VAL A 108 -0.96 7.25 10.61
CA VAL A 108 -0.13 6.44 9.71
C VAL A 108 -0.71 6.40 8.30
N MET A 109 0.16 6.60 7.31
CA MET A 109 -0.09 6.24 5.91
C MET A 109 0.41 4.83 5.63
N ILE A 110 -0.45 3.98 5.08
CA ILE A 110 -0.07 2.64 4.58
C ILE A 110 -0.08 2.70 3.07
N ALA A 111 0.98 2.21 2.41
CA ALA A 111 1.05 2.10 0.96
C ALA A 111 1.66 0.76 0.54
N ALA A 112 1.09 0.12 -0.48
CA ALA A 112 1.73 -1.05 -1.09
C ALA A 112 2.92 -0.65 -1.97
N GLY A 113 4.08 -1.29 -1.76
CA GLY A 113 5.34 -0.95 -2.42
C GLY A 113 5.45 -1.33 -3.89
N ASP A 114 4.40 -1.89 -4.48
CA ASP A 114 4.35 -2.42 -5.83
C ASP A 114 3.41 -1.68 -6.78
N ASN A 115 2.97 -0.49 -6.37
CA ASN A 115 2.05 0.35 -7.12
C ASN A 115 2.74 1.66 -7.53
N LEU A 116 2.40 2.16 -8.72
CA LEU A 116 2.80 3.49 -9.20
C LEU A 116 1.60 4.43 -9.24
N PHE A 117 1.79 5.66 -8.79
CA PHE A 117 0.73 6.64 -8.64
C PHE A 117 1.01 7.86 -9.51
N SER A 118 0.03 8.27 -10.31
CA SER A 118 0.13 9.46 -11.16
C SER A 118 -0.43 10.73 -10.52
N PHE A 119 -0.75 10.68 -9.22
CA PHE A 119 -1.37 11.75 -8.46
C PHE A 119 -0.57 12.05 -7.19
N ASP A 120 -0.79 13.23 -6.62
CA ASP A 120 -0.09 13.68 -5.41
C ASP A 120 -0.82 13.22 -4.16
N PHE A 121 -0.07 12.90 -3.10
CA PHE A 121 -0.64 12.42 -1.84
C PHE A 121 -1.03 13.56 -0.89
N GLN A 122 -0.47 14.75 -1.07
CA GLN A 122 -0.72 15.91 -0.22
C GLN A 122 -2.22 16.28 -0.13
N PRO A 123 -3.00 16.31 -1.23
CA PRO A 123 -4.44 16.56 -1.15
C PRO A 123 -5.20 15.48 -0.37
N PHE A 124 -4.82 14.21 -0.50
CA PHE A 124 -5.43 13.12 0.24
C PHE A 124 -5.16 13.23 1.75
N VAL A 125 -3.93 13.60 2.13
CA VAL A 125 -3.58 13.84 3.54
C VAL A 125 -4.30 15.06 4.11
N HIS A 126 -4.49 16.12 3.31
CA HIS A 126 -5.30 17.26 3.73
C HIS A 126 -6.75 16.84 4.03
N PHE A 127 -7.37 16.07 3.13
CA PHE A 127 -8.72 15.53 3.32
C PHE A 127 -8.84 14.68 4.59
N PHE A 128 -7.84 13.84 4.88
CA PHE A 128 -7.82 13.03 6.10
C PHE A 128 -7.82 13.86 7.39
N TYR A 129 -7.11 15.00 7.41
CA TYR A 129 -7.17 15.93 8.54
C TYR A 129 -8.43 16.82 8.52
N GLU A 130 -9.06 17.06 7.37
CA GLU A 130 -10.37 17.73 7.33
C GLU A 130 -11.47 16.84 7.92
N LYS A 131 -11.50 15.55 7.53
CA LYS A 131 -12.53 14.59 7.97
C LYS A 131 -12.34 14.10 9.41
N GLN A 132 -11.14 14.25 9.97
CA GLN A 132 -10.80 13.81 11.34
C GLN A 132 -11.13 12.33 11.58
N THR A 133 -11.02 11.49 10.54
CA THR A 133 -11.24 10.05 10.63
C THR A 133 -10.44 9.31 9.56
N ASP A 134 -10.45 7.98 9.60
CA ASP A 134 -9.78 7.12 8.66
C ASP A 134 -10.26 7.35 7.22
N CYS A 135 -9.34 7.32 6.27
CA CYS A 135 -9.66 7.61 4.88
C CYS A 135 -9.03 6.60 3.92
N ILE A 136 -9.75 6.35 2.83
CA ILE A 136 -9.29 5.57 1.67
C ILE A 136 -9.35 6.43 0.42
N ILE A 137 -8.65 6.03 -0.64
CA ILE A 137 -8.81 6.63 -1.97
C ILE A 137 -9.75 5.81 -2.84
N VAL A 138 -10.47 6.48 -3.74
CA VAL A 138 -11.32 5.82 -4.74
C VAL A 138 -11.09 6.40 -6.14
N GLN A 139 -11.13 5.53 -7.15
CA GLN A 139 -11.14 5.89 -8.56
C GLN A 139 -12.20 5.08 -9.31
N SER A 140 -12.86 5.70 -10.29
CA SER A 140 -13.79 4.99 -11.16
C SER A 140 -13.02 4.18 -12.20
N VAL A 141 -13.29 2.88 -12.26
CA VAL A 141 -12.68 1.93 -13.22
C VAL A 141 -13.79 1.19 -13.96
N SER A 142 -13.71 1.16 -15.28
CA SER A 142 -14.67 0.45 -16.14
C SER A 142 -14.27 -0.99 -16.45
N ASP A 143 -12.98 -1.32 -16.34
CA ASP A 143 -12.49 -2.68 -16.60
C ASP A 143 -12.78 -3.60 -15.41
N GLN A 144 -13.62 -4.61 -15.63
CA GLN A 144 -13.99 -5.59 -14.62
C GLN A 144 -12.79 -6.41 -14.13
N LYS A 145 -11.82 -6.73 -14.99
CA LYS A 145 -10.62 -7.48 -14.59
C LYS A 145 -9.72 -6.67 -13.66
N GLU A 146 -9.68 -5.35 -13.84
CA GLU A 146 -8.98 -4.46 -12.92
C GLU A 146 -9.70 -4.40 -11.56
N LEU A 147 -11.03 -4.29 -11.57
CA LEU A 147 -11.85 -4.31 -10.34
C LEU A 147 -11.72 -5.62 -9.55
N GLN A 148 -11.55 -6.76 -10.22
CA GLN A 148 -11.30 -8.07 -9.59
C GLN A 148 -9.91 -8.20 -8.94
N ARG A 149 -9.00 -7.27 -9.21
CA ARG A 149 -7.61 -7.31 -8.72
C ARG A 149 -7.32 -6.35 -7.59
N THR A 150 -8.29 -5.53 -7.20
CA THR A 150 -8.16 -4.49 -6.18
C THR A 150 -9.36 -4.49 -5.24
N GLY A 151 -9.28 -3.73 -4.15
CA GLY A 151 -10.46 -3.46 -3.33
C GLY A 151 -11.50 -2.63 -4.09
N VAL A 152 -12.79 -2.86 -3.84
CA VAL A 152 -13.88 -2.04 -4.37
C VAL A 152 -14.74 -1.53 -3.22
N ALA A 153 -15.14 -0.26 -3.30
CA ALA A 153 -15.90 0.41 -2.24
C ALA A 153 -17.32 0.78 -2.69
N ALA A 154 -18.26 0.72 -1.76
CA ALA A 154 -19.55 1.40 -1.87
C ALA A 154 -19.53 2.65 -0.98
N ILE A 155 -19.96 3.78 -1.52
CA ILE A 155 -19.91 5.07 -0.83
C ILE A 155 -21.26 5.80 -0.93
N LYS A 156 -21.57 6.60 0.09
CA LYS A 156 -22.68 7.57 0.05
C LYS A 156 -22.28 8.84 -0.72
N PRO A 157 -23.24 9.70 -1.10
CA PRO A 157 -22.95 10.97 -1.78
C PRO A 157 -22.00 11.92 -1.03
N ASP A 158 -21.96 11.83 0.30
CA ASP A 158 -21.05 12.62 1.15
C ASP A 158 -19.63 12.02 1.27
N GLY A 159 -19.39 10.87 0.63
CA GLY A 159 -18.12 10.14 0.64
C GLY A 159 -17.98 9.12 1.77
N LEU A 160 -19.00 8.92 2.61
CA LEU A 160 -18.95 7.90 3.66
C LEU A 160 -18.93 6.49 3.04
N VAL A 161 -17.94 5.68 3.40
CA VAL A 161 -17.82 4.29 2.95
C VAL A 161 -18.83 3.42 3.70
N THR A 162 -19.68 2.72 2.94
CA THR A 162 -20.72 1.83 3.49
C THR A 162 -20.48 0.35 3.19
N GLY A 163 -19.55 0.05 2.29
CA GLY A 163 -19.16 -1.31 1.95
C GLY A 163 -17.78 -1.36 1.33
N PHE A 164 -17.11 -2.49 1.49
CA PHE A 164 -15.81 -2.76 0.90
C PHE A 164 -15.67 -4.26 0.62
N GLU A 165 -15.14 -4.61 -0.55
CA GLU A 165 -14.80 -5.98 -0.91
C GLU A 165 -13.37 -6.00 -1.47
N GLU A 166 -12.48 -6.79 -0.88
CA GLU A 166 -11.12 -6.96 -1.39
C GLU A 166 -11.12 -8.00 -2.51
N LYS A 167 -10.71 -7.59 -3.72
CA LYS A 167 -10.54 -8.49 -4.88
C LYS A 167 -11.75 -9.39 -5.14
N PRO A 168 -12.97 -8.83 -5.24
CA PRO A 168 -14.17 -9.64 -5.41
C PRO A 168 -14.18 -10.34 -6.77
N GLU A 169 -14.72 -11.55 -6.82
CA GLU A 169 -14.98 -12.24 -8.09
C GLU A 169 -16.01 -11.49 -8.94
N CYS A 170 -17.03 -10.89 -8.29
CA CYS A 170 -18.10 -10.13 -8.91
C CYS A 170 -18.18 -8.72 -8.29
N PRO A 171 -17.43 -7.73 -8.81
CA PRO A 171 -17.44 -6.37 -8.28
C PRO A 171 -18.83 -5.74 -8.30
N LYS A 172 -19.29 -5.25 -7.14
CA LYS A 172 -20.62 -4.60 -7.00
C LYS A 172 -20.62 -3.12 -7.39
N THR A 173 -19.45 -2.50 -7.44
CA THR A 173 -19.27 -1.09 -7.80
C THR A 173 -18.11 -0.94 -8.76
N SER A 174 -18.06 0.18 -9.47
CA SER A 174 -16.93 0.57 -10.32
C SER A 174 -15.89 1.40 -9.57
N LEU A 175 -15.97 1.50 -8.24
CA LEU A 175 -15.08 2.32 -7.43
C LEU A 175 -13.94 1.46 -6.90
N ALA A 176 -12.86 1.39 -7.67
CA ALA A 176 -11.62 0.76 -7.25
C ALA A 176 -10.96 1.57 -6.12
N VAL A 177 -10.36 0.85 -5.17
CA VAL A 177 -9.59 1.38 -4.05
C VAL A 177 -8.13 0.99 -4.24
N PRO A 178 -7.29 1.90 -4.76
CA PRO A 178 -5.85 1.65 -4.76
C PRO A 178 -5.32 1.47 -3.34
N PRO A 179 -4.22 0.71 -3.14
CA PRO A 179 -3.77 0.26 -1.83
C PRO A 179 -2.97 1.34 -1.08
N ILE A 180 -3.59 2.51 -0.88
CA ILE A 180 -3.12 3.56 0.03
C ILE A 180 -4.24 3.87 1.03
N TYR A 181 -3.89 3.83 2.31
CA TYR A 181 -4.83 4.04 3.41
C TYR A 181 -4.25 5.04 4.40
N LEU A 182 -5.08 5.91 4.94
CA LEU A 182 -4.71 6.82 6.02
C LEU A 182 -5.49 6.44 7.28
N TYR A 183 -4.76 6.02 8.30
CA TYR A 183 -5.33 5.60 9.57
C TYR A 183 -5.00 6.58 10.67
N LYS A 184 -5.98 6.84 11.52
CA LYS A 184 -5.79 7.59 12.76
C LYS A 184 -5.03 6.75 13.79
N LYS A 185 -4.30 7.40 14.68
CA LYS A 185 -3.55 6.76 15.77
C LYS A 185 -4.38 5.84 16.66
N GLU A 186 -5.67 6.10 16.82
CA GLU A 186 -6.56 5.20 17.57
C GLU A 186 -6.97 3.96 16.76
N THR A 187 -6.95 4.04 15.42
CA THR A 187 -7.30 2.94 14.52
C THR A 187 -6.19 1.91 14.44
N ILE A 188 -4.93 2.34 14.42
CA ILE A 188 -3.79 1.41 14.36
C ILE A 188 -3.76 0.48 15.58
N LYS A 189 -4.32 0.90 16.72
CA LYS A 189 -4.49 0.07 17.93
C LYS A 189 -5.52 -1.05 17.77
N LEU A 190 -6.39 -0.96 16.77
CA LEU A 190 -7.42 -1.97 16.48
C LEU A 190 -6.91 -3.11 15.58
N LEU A 191 -5.75 -2.96 14.94
CA LEU A 191 -5.20 -3.99 14.05
C LEU A 191 -4.90 -5.28 14.80
N GLY A 192 -4.43 -5.19 16.05
CA GLY A 192 -4.24 -6.36 16.92
C GLY A 192 -5.55 -7.10 17.18
N ASN A 193 -6.64 -6.39 17.46
CA ASN A 193 -7.97 -7.00 17.68
C ASN A 193 -8.49 -7.69 16.40
N TYR A 194 -8.26 -7.08 15.24
CA TYR A 194 -8.60 -7.67 13.94
C TYR A 194 -7.89 -9.02 13.74
N LEU A 195 -6.59 -9.08 13.98
CA LEU A 195 -5.79 -10.30 13.82
C LEU A 195 -6.17 -11.37 14.84
N GLN A 196 -6.31 -11.00 16.11
CA GLN A 196 -6.70 -11.93 17.19
C GLN A 196 -8.08 -12.55 16.99
N SER A 197 -8.97 -11.87 16.25
CA SER A 197 -10.29 -12.39 15.89
C SER A 197 -10.25 -13.38 14.72
N GLY A 198 -9.07 -13.75 14.21
CA GLY A 198 -8.90 -14.74 13.14
C GLY A 198 -9.25 -14.22 11.74
N ASN A 199 -9.28 -12.89 11.54
CA ASN A 199 -9.54 -12.31 10.23
C ASN A 199 -8.35 -12.46 9.28
N ASN A 200 -8.61 -12.39 7.96
CA ASN A 200 -7.60 -12.62 6.93
C ASN A 200 -6.55 -11.49 6.83
N PRO A 201 -5.26 -11.75 7.14
CA PRO A 201 -4.24 -10.71 7.14
C PRO A 201 -3.63 -10.39 5.76
N ASP A 202 -3.94 -11.17 4.72
CA ASP A 202 -3.13 -11.21 3.49
C ASP A 202 -3.05 -9.89 2.73
N ALA A 203 -4.14 -9.12 2.68
CA ALA A 203 -4.24 -7.88 1.92
C ALA A 203 -4.63 -6.71 2.83
N PRO A 204 -4.05 -5.51 2.63
CA PRO A 204 -4.32 -4.37 3.51
C PRO A 204 -5.79 -3.93 3.46
N GLY A 205 -6.46 -4.10 2.31
CA GLY A 205 -7.87 -3.78 2.15
C GLY A 205 -8.82 -4.69 2.94
N ASN A 206 -8.38 -5.89 3.36
CA ASN A 206 -9.19 -6.79 4.19
C ASN A 206 -9.55 -6.18 5.56
N PHE A 207 -8.81 -5.17 6.02
CA PHE A 207 -9.11 -4.48 7.26
C PHE A 207 -10.32 -3.54 7.14
N ILE A 208 -10.52 -2.90 5.99
CA ILE A 208 -11.58 -1.90 5.77
C ILE A 208 -12.99 -2.43 6.05
N PRO A 209 -13.44 -3.60 5.55
CA PRO A 209 -14.79 -4.09 5.82
C PRO A 209 -15.05 -4.40 7.30
N TRP A 210 -13.99 -4.67 8.07
CA TRP A 210 -14.08 -4.77 9.52
C TRP A 210 -14.11 -3.38 10.16
N LEU A 211 -13.25 -2.46 9.73
CA LEU A 211 -13.13 -1.11 10.27
C LEU A 211 -14.43 -0.30 10.14
N ILE A 212 -15.12 -0.37 8.99
CA ILE A 212 -16.37 0.38 8.75
C ILE A 212 -17.53 -0.04 9.67
N LYS A 213 -17.41 -1.17 10.39
CA LYS A 213 -18.37 -1.59 11.42
C LYS A 213 -18.10 -0.93 12.78
N HIS A 214 -16.93 -0.34 12.96
CA HIS A 214 -16.44 0.21 14.23
C HIS A 214 -16.21 1.73 14.17
N LYS A 215 -15.84 2.25 12.99
CA LYS A 215 -15.55 3.67 12.77
C LYS A 215 -16.06 4.12 11.40
N ASN A 216 -16.29 5.42 11.28
CA ASN A 216 -16.55 6.03 9.97
C ASN A 216 -15.25 6.06 9.14
N VAL A 217 -15.34 5.64 7.89
CA VAL A 217 -14.25 5.77 6.91
C VAL A 217 -14.77 6.63 5.76
N TYR A 218 -14.00 7.63 5.33
CA TYR A 218 -14.36 8.48 4.19
C TYR A 218 -13.48 8.19 2.97
N ALA A 219 -14.10 8.21 1.80
CA ALA A 219 -13.43 8.03 0.53
C ALA A 219 -13.03 9.37 -0.09
N TYR A 220 -11.76 9.48 -0.48
CA TYR A 220 -11.24 10.59 -1.25
C TYR A 220 -11.17 10.23 -2.75
N PRO A 221 -11.94 10.92 -3.62
CA PRO A 221 -11.87 10.67 -5.05
C PRO A 221 -10.59 11.24 -5.63
N ILE A 222 -9.80 10.41 -6.31
CA ILE A 222 -8.56 10.86 -6.97
C ILE A 222 -8.80 11.23 -8.44
N ARG A 223 -7.95 12.11 -8.96
CA ARG A 223 -7.78 12.38 -10.40
C ARG A 223 -6.40 11.92 -10.81
N GLY A 224 -6.33 10.81 -11.52
CA GLY A 224 -5.09 10.13 -11.87
C GLY A 224 -5.31 8.63 -11.94
N ALA A 225 -4.22 7.88 -11.98
CA ALA A 225 -4.24 6.43 -12.04
C ALA A 225 -3.29 5.82 -11.00
N CYS A 226 -3.69 4.67 -10.50
CA CYS A 226 -2.81 3.71 -9.84
C CYS A 226 -2.51 2.56 -10.79
N TYR A 227 -1.25 2.23 -10.97
CA TYR A 227 -0.80 1.10 -11.79
C TYR A 227 -0.22 0.01 -10.89
N ASP A 228 -0.92 -1.12 -10.78
CA ASP A 228 -0.44 -2.34 -10.11
C ASP A 228 0.56 -3.09 -11.00
N ILE A 229 1.77 -3.30 -10.50
CA ILE A 229 2.82 -4.04 -11.19
C ILE A 229 2.73 -5.53 -10.86
N GLY A 230 1.54 -6.13 -10.87
CA GLY A 230 1.28 -7.49 -10.37
C GLY A 230 1.74 -8.66 -11.26
N THR A 231 1.97 -8.43 -12.54
CA THR A 231 2.24 -9.47 -13.57
C THR A 231 3.31 -9.03 -14.57
N LEU A 232 3.93 -9.98 -15.28
CA LEU A 232 4.93 -9.68 -16.32
C LEU A 232 4.38 -8.73 -17.39
N GLU A 233 3.15 -8.96 -17.83
CA GLU A 233 2.45 -8.10 -18.78
C GLU A 233 2.31 -6.66 -18.25
N SER A 234 1.87 -6.48 -17.00
CA SER A 234 1.75 -5.14 -16.39
C SER A 234 3.11 -4.46 -16.26
N TYR A 235 4.15 -5.19 -15.85
CA TYR A 235 5.51 -4.69 -15.74
C TYR A 235 6.03 -4.21 -17.10
N GLN A 236 5.88 -5.01 -18.16
CA GLN A 236 6.32 -4.67 -19.51
C GLN A 236 5.56 -3.47 -20.09
N LYS A 237 4.23 -3.46 -19.95
CA LYS A 237 3.37 -2.35 -20.41
C LYS A 237 3.81 -1.03 -19.78
N ILE A 238 4.00 -1.01 -18.47
CA ILE A 238 4.39 0.19 -17.74
C ILE A 238 5.85 0.57 -18.03
N SER A 239 6.76 -0.39 -18.15
CA SER A 239 8.15 -0.13 -18.53
C SER A 239 8.24 0.58 -19.88
N LYS A 240 7.47 0.11 -20.87
CA LYS A 240 7.37 0.75 -22.19
C LYS A 240 6.81 2.17 -22.10
N MET A 241 5.73 2.36 -21.35
CA MET A 241 5.14 3.68 -21.12
C MET A 241 6.14 4.68 -20.52
N TYR A 242 7.00 4.25 -19.60
CA TYR A 242 8.03 5.10 -19.01
C TYR A 242 9.22 5.36 -19.95
N ALA A 243 9.56 4.42 -20.82
CA ALA A 243 10.59 4.61 -21.84
C ALA A 243 10.19 5.65 -22.89
N GLU A 244 8.90 5.70 -23.26
CA GLU A 244 8.34 6.63 -24.26
C GLU A 244 8.16 8.07 -23.73
N ARG A 245 8.29 8.30 -22.43
CA ARG A 245 8.20 9.64 -21.81
C ARG A 245 9.53 10.41 -21.80
N LYS A 246 10.62 9.79 -22.26
CA LYS A 246 11.93 10.44 -22.46
C LYS A 246 12.00 11.07 -23.84
#